data_AF-A0AAU9V9U8-F1
#
_entry.id   AF-A0AAU9V9U8-F1
#
_cell.length_a   1.000
_cell.length_b   1.000
_cell.length_c   1.000
_cell.angle_alpha   90.00
_cell.angle_beta   90.00
_cell.angle_gamma   90.00
#
_symmetry.space_group_name_H-M   'P 1'
#
loop_
_entity.id
_entity.type
_entity.pdbx_description
1 polymer ?
#
loop_
_entity_poly.entity_id
_entity_poly.type
_entity_poly.pdbx_seq_one_letter_code
_entity_poly.pdbx_strand_id
1 'polypeptide(L)'
;MSVQTILLDFSIDPARLGDESGQKTVFNQLETVLKDYVPNLILAADIKIDGGSWKLLTGKRGTSVSVRLFDRGLVTVNIEYYKEDNEEPLISFKCSKLLESSVRMLLECDRLKLLPTIKRGYKYDVYLTSSGWHEL
;
A
#
# COMPACT_ATOMS: atom_id res chain seq x y z
N MET A 1 -17.63 11.68 -7.49
CA MET A 1 -16.81 11.01 -6.45
C MET A 1 -16.27 9.67 -6.93
N SER A 2 -15.25 9.13 -6.27
CA SER A 2 -14.83 7.73 -6.40
C SER A 2 -13.93 7.30 -5.24
N VAL A 3 -13.82 6.00 -5.01
CA VAL A 3 -12.78 5.41 -4.15
C VAL A 3 -11.49 5.33 -4.96
N GLN A 4 -10.41 5.86 -4.42
CA GLN A 4 -9.07 5.75 -4.99
C GLN A 4 -8.32 4.64 -4.27
N THR A 5 -7.88 3.62 -5.01
CA THR A 5 -7.07 2.52 -4.48
C THR A 5 -5.65 2.59 -5.07
N ILE A 6 -4.66 2.72 -4.20
CA ILE A 6 -3.23 2.66 -4.55
C ILE A 6 -2.70 1.32 -4.05
N LEU A 7 -2.04 0.57 -4.94
CA LEU A 7 -1.49 -0.75 -4.67
C LEU A 7 0.02 -0.70 -4.84
N LEU A 8 0.73 -0.99 -3.76
CA LEU A 8 2.19 -1.00 -3.69
C LEU A 8 2.63 -2.33 -3.10
N ASP A 9 3.35 -3.11 -3.91
CA ASP A 9 3.88 -4.41 -3.50
C ASP A 9 5.40 -4.40 -3.64
N PHE A 10 6.10 -5.00 -2.68
CA PHE A 10 7.55 -5.13 -2.76
C PHE A 10 8.06 -6.37 -2.05
N SER A 11 9.22 -6.83 -2.51
CA SER A 11 9.93 -7.97 -1.94
C SER A 11 11.19 -7.49 -1.21
N ILE A 12 11.47 -8.14 -0.09
CA ILE A 12 12.68 -7.98 0.72
C ILE A 12 13.21 -9.37 1.12
N ASP A 13 14.42 -9.43 1.66
CA ASP A 13 14.99 -10.66 2.23
C ASP A 13 14.00 -11.31 3.23
N PRO A 14 13.56 -12.56 2.99
CA PRO A 14 12.68 -13.29 3.90
C PRO A 14 13.18 -13.34 5.34
N ALA A 15 14.49 -13.34 5.58
CA ALA A 15 15.06 -13.33 6.92
C ALA A 15 14.61 -12.11 7.75
N ARG A 16 14.26 -10.99 7.08
CA ARG A 16 13.75 -9.77 7.74
C ARG A 16 12.29 -9.85 8.17
N LEU A 17 11.53 -10.84 7.68
CA LEU A 17 10.12 -11.06 8.02
C LEU A 17 9.86 -12.40 8.72
N GLY A 18 10.92 -13.20 8.96
CA GLY A 18 10.81 -14.55 9.52
C GLY A 18 10.31 -14.62 10.96
N ASP A 19 10.38 -13.51 11.71
CA ASP A 19 9.85 -13.43 13.07
C ASP A 19 9.09 -12.11 13.33
N GLU A 20 8.45 -12.03 14.50
CA GLU A 20 7.64 -10.88 14.91
C GLU A 20 8.48 -9.59 15.06
N SER A 21 9.73 -9.70 15.48
CA SER A 21 10.63 -8.56 15.68
C SER A 21 11.04 -7.95 14.34
N GLY A 22 11.39 -8.80 13.37
CA GLY A 22 11.68 -8.42 12.00
C GLY A 22 10.48 -7.76 11.33
N GLN A 23 9.30 -8.39 11.41
CA GLN A 23 8.06 -7.82 10.88
C GLN A 23 7.71 -6.46 11.50
N LYS A 24 7.89 -6.31 12.82
CA LYS A 24 7.69 -5.03 13.50
C LYS A 24 8.67 -3.96 13.02
N THR A 25 9.93 -4.32 12.80
CA THR A 25 10.97 -3.40 12.32
C THR A 25 10.65 -2.92 10.90
N VAL A 26 10.35 -3.84 9.98
CA VAL A 26 9.97 -3.52 8.60
C VAL A 26 8.70 -2.67 8.58
N PHE A 27 7.70 -3.02 9.39
CA PHE A 27 6.49 -2.24 9.49
C PHE A 27 6.75 -0.80 9.97
N ASN A 28 7.53 -0.60 11.02
CA ASN A 28 7.82 0.74 11.54
C ASN A 28 8.54 1.61 10.49
N GLN A 29 9.50 1.03 9.75
CA GLN A 29 10.18 1.73 8.65
C GLN A 29 9.19 2.13 7.55
N LEU A 30 8.31 1.21 7.13
CA LEU A 30 7.27 1.50 6.15
C LEU A 30 6.29 2.57 6.66
N GLU A 31 5.85 2.47 7.91
CA GLU A 31 4.94 3.43 8.53
C GLU A 31 5.53 4.84 8.55
N THR A 32 6.83 4.98 8.84
CA THR A 32 7.54 6.26 8.75
C THR A 32 7.42 6.86 7.36
N VAL A 33 7.65 6.07 6.30
CA VAL A 33 7.51 6.56 4.92
C VAL A 33 6.08 6.93 4.61
N LEU A 34 5.10 6.11 5.01
CA LEU A 34 3.69 6.36 4.71
C LEU A 34 3.14 7.62 5.39
N LYS A 35 3.65 7.98 6.56
CA LYS A 35 3.25 9.20 7.30
C LYS A 35 3.56 10.49 6.56
N ASP A 36 4.55 10.50 5.66
CA ASP A 36 4.87 11.66 4.82
C ASP A 36 3.81 11.91 3.73
N TYR A 37 3.01 10.89 3.39
CA TYR A 37 2.02 10.94 2.31
C TYR A 37 0.57 10.84 2.81
N VAL A 38 0.35 10.23 3.97
CA VAL A 38 -0.97 10.05 4.57
C VAL A 38 -1.01 10.78 5.92
N PRO A 39 -1.61 11.99 5.98
CA PRO A 39 -1.68 12.76 7.21
C PRO A 39 -2.48 12.04 8.30
N ASN A 40 -2.01 12.15 9.55
CA ASN A 40 -2.63 11.57 10.74
C ASN A 40 -2.81 10.05 10.64
N LEU A 41 -1.86 9.34 10.04
CA LEU A 41 -1.88 7.89 9.95
C LEU A 41 -1.65 7.25 11.33
N ILE A 42 -2.62 6.45 11.77
CA ILE A 42 -2.64 5.79 13.08
C ILE A 42 -2.87 4.29 12.86
N LEU A 43 -2.08 3.45 13.52
CA LEU A 43 -2.32 2.00 13.56
C LEU A 43 -3.62 1.69 14.33
N ALA A 44 -4.61 1.15 13.63
CA ALA A 44 -5.92 0.81 14.19
C ALA A 44 -6.03 -0.66 14.61
N ALA A 45 -5.36 -1.57 13.90
CA ALA A 45 -5.30 -2.98 14.24
C ALA A 45 -3.97 -3.61 13.80
N ASP A 46 -3.47 -4.55 14.61
CA ASP A 46 -2.36 -5.44 14.29
C ASP A 46 -2.82 -6.88 14.55
N ILE A 47 -2.88 -7.67 13.49
CA ILE A 47 -3.48 -9.01 13.50
C ILE A 47 -2.43 -10.00 12.99
N LYS A 48 -2.14 -11.01 13.81
CA LYS A 48 -1.36 -12.17 13.40
C LYS A 48 -2.25 -13.07 12.55
N ILE A 49 -1.77 -13.45 11.38
CA ILE A 49 -2.45 -14.35 10.45
C ILE A 49 -1.41 -15.35 9.97
N ASP A 50 -1.81 -16.57 9.66
CA ASP A 50 -0.92 -17.57 9.10
C ASP A 50 -0.05 -17.00 7.96
N GLY A 51 1.23 -17.34 7.97
CA GLY A 51 2.22 -16.80 7.03
C GLY A 51 2.61 -15.32 7.23
N GLY A 52 2.36 -14.70 8.39
CA GLY A 52 2.91 -13.38 8.74
C GLY A 52 2.00 -12.47 9.59
N SER A 53 1.83 -11.20 9.22
CA SER A 53 0.93 -10.27 9.92
C SER A 53 0.18 -9.34 8.98
N TRP A 54 -0.95 -8.83 9.44
CA TRP A 54 -1.78 -7.85 8.73
C TRP A 54 -2.04 -6.67 9.65
N LYS A 55 -1.75 -5.47 9.16
CA LYS A 55 -1.84 -4.23 9.90
C LYS A 55 -2.76 -3.28 9.16
N LEU A 56 -3.73 -2.75 9.89
CA LEU A 56 -4.67 -1.75 9.39
C LEU A 56 -4.35 -0.42 10.04
N LEU A 57 -4.07 0.59 9.23
CA LEU A 57 -3.93 1.97 9.65
C LEU A 57 -5.08 2.80 9.09
N THR A 58 -5.43 3.85 9.82
CA THR A 58 -6.44 4.83 9.42
C THR A 58 -5.83 6.21 9.39
N GLY A 59 -6.18 7.01 8.39
CA GLY A 59 -5.74 8.40 8.23
C GLY A 59 -6.92 9.35 8.01
N LYS A 60 -6.61 10.63 7.80
CA LYS A 60 -7.63 11.65 7.50
C LYS A 60 -8.43 11.28 6.23
N ARG A 61 -9.64 11.84 6.08
CA ARG A 61 -10.57 11.62 4.94
C ARG A 61 -11.05 10.17 4.81
N GLY A 62 -11.11 9.43 5.93
CA GLY A 62 -11.49 8.02 5.93
C GLY A 62 -10.51 7.14 5.17
N THR A 63 -9.23 7.57 5.07
CA THR A 63 -8.20 6.78 4.41
C THR A 63 -7.94 5.52 5.23
N SER A 64 -7.98 4.35 4.61
CA SER A 64 -7.54 3.09 5.19
C SER A 64 -6.29 2.60 4.48
N VAL A 65 -5.26 2.24 5.24
CA VAL A 65 -4.04 1.63 4.73
C VAL A 65 -3.93 0.22 5.29
N SER A 66 -3.96 -0.78 4.43
CA SER A 66 -3.79 -2.17 4.79
C SER A 66 -2.39 -2.63 4.38
N VAL A 67 -1.58 -3.02 5.35
CA VAL A 67 -0.24 -3.59 5.14
C VAL A 67 -0.28 -5.07 5.47
N ARG A 68 0.03 -5.94 4.50
CA ARG A 68 0.21 -7.37 4.73
C ARG A 68 1.70 -7.69 4.61
N LEU A 69 2.26 -8.24 5.67
CA LEU A 69 3.62 -8.78 5.67
C LEU A 69 3.51 -10.29 5.59
N PHE A 70 4.02 -10.87 4.51
CA PHE A 70 4.18 -12.30 4.36
C PHE A 70 5.59 -12.69 4.82
N ASP A 71 5.69 -13.69 5.70
CA ASP A 71 6.96 -14.19 6.26
C ASP A 71 7.95 -14.73 5.20
N ARG A 72 7.49 -14.88 3.96
CA ARG A 72 8.29 -15.28 2.77
C ARG A 72 8.90 -14.11 2.01
N GLY A 73 8.97 -12.92 2.60
CA GLY A 73 9.65 -11.77 2.01
C GLY A 73 8.79 -10.85 1.14
N LEU A 74 7.46 -11.05 1.07
CA LEU A 74 6.56 -10.16 0.32
C LEU A 74 5.82 -9.21 1.27
N VAL A 75 5.74 -7.93 0.90
CA VAL A 75 4.92 -6.94 1.57
C VAL A 75 3.98 -6.32 0.56
N THR A 76 2.68 -6.25 0.89
CA THR A 76 1.66 -5.59 0.08
C THR A 76 1.02 -4.46 0.85
N VAL A 77 0.80 -3.33 0.21
CA VAL A 77 0.23 -2.11 0.79
C VAL A 77 -0.92 -1.63 -0.07
N ASN A 78 -2.11 -1.59 0.53
CA ASN A 78 -3.33 -1.10 -0.10
C ASN A 78 -3.73 0.20 0.60
N ILE A 79 -3.67 1.33 -0.10
CA ILE A 79 -4.15 2.62 0.40
C ILE A 79 -5.47 2.92 -0.30
N GLU A 80 -6.53 3.03 0.48
CA GLU A 80 -7.88 3.34 -0.02
C GLU A 80 -8.38 4.62 0.63
N TYR A 81 -8.90 5.53 -0.18
CA TYR A 81 -9.53 6.75 0.32
C TYR A 81 -10.63 7.22 -0.62
N TYR A 82 -11.61 7.89 -0.05
CA TYR A 82 -12.70 8.47 -0.83
C TYR A 82 -12.28 9.88 -1.31
N LYS A 83 -12.50 10.14 -2.60
CA LYS A 83 -12.12 11.39 -3.26
C LYS A 83 -13.32 11.99 -3.97
N GLU A 84 -13.64 13.23 -3.63
CA GLU A 84 -14.60 14.03 -4.37
C GLU A 84 -14.03 14.52 -5.71
N ASP A 85 -14.89 14.87 -6.66
CA ASP A 85 -14.46 15.16 -8.04
C ASP A 85 -13.47 16.35 -8.09
N ASN A 86 -13.71 17.36 -7.27
CA ASN A 86 -12.91 18.59 -7.20
C ASN A 86 -11.78 18.55 -6.15
N GLU A 87 -11.61 17.46 -5.42
CA GLU A 87 -10.51 17.33 -4.47
C GLU A 87 -9.22 16.94 -5.20
N GLU A 88 -8.07 17.37 -4.70
CA GLU A 88 -6.78 16.85 -5.15
C GLU A 88 -6.57 15.39 -4.66
N PRO A 89 -5.87 14.55 -5.44
CA PRO A 89 -5.52 13.21 -5.00
C PRO A 89 -4.61 13.28 -3.77
N LEU A 90 -4.78 12.33 -2.83
CA LEU A 90 -3.94 12.24 -1.63
C LEU A 90 -2.46 12.07 -2.02
N ILE A 91 -2.21 11.24 -3.04
CA ILE A 91 -0.89 10.99 -3.61
C ILE A 91 -0.98 11.27 -5.10
N SER A 92 -0.35 12.36 -5.55
CA SER A 92 -0.24 12.69 -6.97
C SER A 92 0.68 11.70 -7.70
N PHE A 93 0.63 11.66 -9.03
CA PHE A 93 1.54 10.85 -9.84
C PHE A 93 3.03 11.17 -9.60
N LYS A 94 3.37 12.43 -9.34
CA LYS A 94 4.75 12.81 -8.99
C LYS A 94 5.12 12.29 -7.60
N CYS A 95 4.24 12.47 -6.62
CA CYS A 95 4.43 11.95 -5.27
C CYS A 95 4.51 10.42 -5.23
N SER A 96 3.80 9.72 -6.12
CA SER A 96 3.81 8.26 -6.18
C SER A 96 5.20 7.72 -6.58
N LYS A 97 5.94 8.43 -7.44
CA LYS A 97 7.33 8.10 -7.80
C LYS A 97 8.33 8.37 -6.67
N LEU A 98 8.07 9.41 -5.87
CA LEU A 98 8.85 9.67 -4.66
C LEU A 98 8.59 8.60 -3.59
N LEU A 99 7.32 8.22 -3.38
CA LEU A 99 6.94 7.12 -2.49
C LEU A 99 7.65 5.81 -2.88
N GLU A 100 7.59 5.44 -4.17
CA GLU A 100 8.29 4.26 -4.70
C GLU A 100 9.80 4.31 -4.41
N SER A 101 10.44 5.47 -4.59
CA SER A 101 11.86 5.65 -4.31
C SER A 101 12.18 5.57 -2.82
N SER A 102 11.40 6.23 -1.96
CA SER A 102 11.58 6.22 -0.50
C SER A 102 11.44 4.83 0.09
N VAL A 103 10.43 4.07 -0.35
CA VAL A 103 10.22 2.67 0.07
C VAL A 103 11.41 1.82 -0.37
N ARG A 104 11.82 1.91 -1.64
CA ARG A 104 12.95 1.13 -2.17
C ARG A 104 14.25 1.38 -1.40
N MET A 105 14.56 2.64 -1.08
CA MET A 105 15.78 3.01 -0.37
C MET A 105 15.75 2.58 1.09
N LEU A 106 14.66 2.85 1.81
CA LEU A 106 14.60 2.60 3.26
C LEU A 106 14.45 1.11 3.59
N LEU A 107 13.74 0.36 2.75
CA LEU A 107 13.46 -1.06 2.98
C LEU A 107 14.36 -1.99 2.17
N GLU A 108 15.32 -1.46 1.40
CA GLU A 108 16.27 -2.27 0.62
C GLU A 108 15.57 -3.33 -0.24
N CYS A 109 14.58 -2.91 -1.03
CA CYS A 109 13.71 -3.84 -1.77
C CYS A 109 14.39 -4.44 -3.00
N ASP A 110 14.27 -5.76 -3.18
CA ASP A 110 14.72 -6.47 -4.38
C ASP A 110 13.86 -6.08 -5.59
N ARG A 111 12.54 -6.15 -5.40
CA ARG A 111 11.52 -5.80 -6.39
C ARG A 111 10.47 -4.91 -5.74
N LEU A 112 10.00 -3.93 -6.49
CA LEU A 112 8.89 -3.07 -6.07
C LEU A 112 8.00 -2.80 -7.28
N LYS A 113 6.68 -2.89 -7.08
CA LYS A 113 5.66 -2.61 -8.05
C LYS A 113 4.62 -1.67 -7.44
N LEU A 114 4.51 -0.49 -8.02
CA LEU A 114 3.43 0.45 -7.75
C LEU A 114 2.49 0.47 -8.96
N LEU A 115 1.24 0.06 -8.78
CA LEU A 115 0.25 0.10 -9.85
C LEU A 115 -0.32 1.52 -10.02
N PRO A 116 -0.77 1.89 -11.22
CA PRO A 116 -1.58 3.09 -11.39
C PRO A 116 -2.78 3.06 -10.45
N THR A 117 -3.10 4.21 -9.84
CA THR A 117 -4.24 4.33 -8.94
C THR A 117 -5.53 3.87 -9.62
N ILE A 118 -6.26 2.98 -8.97
CA ILE A 118 -7.52 2.42 -9.46
C ILE A 118 -8.68 3.29 -8.94
N LYS A 119 -9.50 3.83 -9.84
CA LYS A 119 -10.68 4.65 -9.54
C LYS A 119 -11.93 3.78 -9.48
N ARG A 120 -12.33 3.36 -8.28
CA ARG A 120 -13.47 2.46 -8.07
C ARG A 120 -14.76 3.23 -7.79
N GLY A 121 -15.87 2.77 -8.36
CA GLY A 121 -17.19 3.40 -8.17
C GLY A 121 -17.33 4.78 -8.80
N TYR A 122 -16.52 5.11 -9.82
CA TYR A 122 -16.68 6.35 -10.59
C TYR A 122 -17.89 6.25 -11.52
N LYS A 123 -18.50 7.40 -11.85
CA LYS A 123 -19.70 7.45 -12.73
C LYS A 123 -19.46 6.91 -14.15
N TYR A 124 -18.21 6.90 -14.59
CA TYR A 124 -17.80 6.29 -15.86
C TYR A 124 -16.91 5.11 -15.54
N ASP A 125 -17.27 3.94 -16.06
CA ASP A 125 -16.38 2.79 -16.00
C ASP A 125 -15.27 2.97 -17.04
N VAL A 126 -14.03 2.98 -16.56
CA VAL A 126 -12.82 3.15 -17.37
C VAL A 126 -12.02 1.85 -17.48
N TYR A 127 -12.49 0.78 -16.85
CA TYR A 127 -11.80 -0.51 -16.78
C TYR A 127 -12.53 -1.54 -17.64
N LEU A 128 -12.27 -1.50 -18.95
CA LEU A 128 -12.81 -2.47 -19.90
C LEU A 128 -11.86 -3.67 -20.01
N THR A 129 -12.30 -4.84 -19.59
CA THR A 129 -11.53 -6.08 -19.72
C THR A 129 -11.63 -6.63 -21.14
N SER A 130 -10.51 -7.10 -21.69
CA SER A 130 -10.52 -7.80 -22.98
C SER A 130 -10.98 -9.25 -22.81
N SER A 131 -11.44 -9.90 -23.88
CA SER A 131 -11.84 -11.31 -23.88
C SER A 131 -10.68 -12.30 -23.71
N GLY A 132 -9.43 -11.82 -23.79
CA GLY A 132 -8.25 -12.62 -23.48
C GLY A 132 -8.12 -12.84 -21.98
N TRP A 133 -8.41 -14.06 -21.53
CA TRP A 133 -8.10 -14.50 -20.18
C TRP A 133 -6.56 -14.46 -20.00
N HIS A 134 -6.08 -13.60 -19.12
CA HIS A 134 -4.69 -13.65 -18.66
C HIS A 134 -4.62 -14.61 -17.48
N GLU A 135 -4.54 -15.90 -17.76
CA GLU A 135 -3.99 -16.85 -16.80
C GLU A 135 -2.48 -16.57 -16.68
N LEU A 136 -2.07 -16.08 -15.51
CA LEU A 136 -0.68 -15.96 -15.08
C LEU A 136 -0.30 -17.19 -14.26
#